data_AF-A0A1R2BJQ5-F1
#
_entry.id   AF-A0A1R2BJQ5-F1
#
_cell.length_a   1.000
_cell.length_b   1.000
_cell.length_c   1.000
_cell.angle_alpha   90.00
_cell.angle_beta   90.00
_cell.angle_gamma   90.00
#
_symmetry.space_group_name_H-M   'P 1'
#
loop_
_entity.id
_entity.type
_entity.pdbx_description
1 polymer ?
#
loop_
_entity_poly.entity_id
_entity_poly.type
_entity_poly.pdbx_seq_one_letter_code
_entity_poly.pdbx_strand_id
1 'polypeptide(L)'
;MSLISPLFEINPFTLPQPTTIRFSHTHNCLRHPNRIPMKPFEDFETILNIPCINCQELVNVSRINEHSQLCVYPTSKVLDLESGNEVEEVRFKVINLKKVLEEIAAKPHIKPNDNNCITIMIRHSMTVLNTRNTMALEHILDSLNTMIQVHKGSLATMIYAERLAALVVRLLACLIGNENAKTKVNEKNSVQEKTVIKSLQEQVEFYKTRTQNLQKVVARTQNISLQSINIKLEAIKSEIDSLSPSVSPGTSILLDESSLSPGISDNEDQRDDEELKRYFFSLCLSYKIKLSATGRIKPNLSISKLYHDALDKKIKPEDWKKYVNQQFCKPDQKFIEKKPRRRPPGKFMNIFETITEEQ
;
A
#
# COMPACT_ATOMS: atom_id res chain seq x y z
N MET A 1 53.37 8.25 -22.86
CA MET A 1 52.67 9.47 -22.38
C MET A 1 51.71 9.04 -21.28
N SER A 2 52.18 9.13 -20.05
CA SER A 2 51.54 8.62 -18.84
C SER A 2 51.37 9.81 -17.90
N LEU A 3 50.13 10.24 -17.69
CA LEU A 3 49.80 11.32 -16.76
C LEU A 3 49.49 10.72 -15.40
N ILE A 4 50.44 10.90 -14.48
CA ILE A 4 50.36 10.58 -13.06
C ILE A 4 49.72 11.79 -12.38
N SER A 5 48.58 11.60 -11.71
CA SER A 5 47.98 12.60 -10.82
C SER A 5 48.68 12.58 -9.46
N PRO A 6 48.95 13.74 -8.83
CA PRO A 6 49.54 13.78 -7.49
C PRO A 6 48.47 13.56 -6.40
N LEU A 7 48.81 12.64 -5.49
CA LEU A 7 48.13 12.44 -4.21
C LEU A 7 48.39 13.65 -3.30
N PHE A 8 47.32 14.21 -2.75
CA PHE A 8 47.40 15.16 -1.64
C PHE A 8 47.69 14.38 -0.35
N GLU A 9 48.90 14.54 0.19
CA GLU A 9 49.22 14.21 1.58
C GLU A 9 48.56 15.25 2.50
N ILE A 10 47.52 14.85 3.23
CA ILE A 10 46.99 15.63 4.35
C ILE A 10 47.81 15.25 5.58
N ASN A 11 48.62 16.19 6.05
CA ASN A 11 49.45 16.08 7.23
C ASN A 11 48.55 16.19 8.49
N PRO A 12 48.35 15.13 9.30
CA PRO A 12 47.73 15.28 10.61
C PRO A 12 48.80 15.79 11.59
N PHE A 13 48.43 16.58 12.59
CA PHE A 13 49.31 17.17 13.63
C PHE A 13 49.89 18.56 13.34
N THR A 14 49.02 19.55 13.23
CA THR A 14 49.28 20.89 13.80
C THR A 14 48.07 21.34 14.61
N LEU A 15 48.02 20.91 15.87
CA LEU A 15 47.14 21.49 16.88
C LEU A 15 47.67 22.89 17.23
N PRO A 16 46.91 23.98 17.03
CA PRO A 16 47.30 25.28 17.55
C PRO A 16 47.28 25.23 19.09
N GLN A 17 48.36 25.69 19.72
CA GLN A 17 48.46 25.77 21.17
C GLN A 17 47.36 26.69 21.74
N PRO A 18 46.82 26.37 22.93
CA PRO A 18 45.83 27.19 23.59
C PRO A 18 46.45 28.53 23.99
N THR A 19 45.97 29.62 23.38
CA THR A 19 46.29 30.97 23.81
C THR A 19 45.64 31.21 25.18
N THR A 20 46.49 31.34 26.19
CA THR A 20 46.08 31.71 27.55
C THR A 20 45.50 33.11 27.54
N ILE A 21 44.18 33.22 27.57
CA ILE A 21 43.47 34.50 27.74
C ILE A 21 43.76 34.99 29.17
N ARG A 22 44.69 35.95 29.29
CA ARG A 22 44.89 36.70 30.53
C ARG A 22 43.72 37.65 30.73
N PHE A 23 42.81 37.31 31.63
CA PHE A 23 41.83 38.25 32.17
C PHE A 23 42.55 39.25 33.08
N SER A 24 42.79 40.47 32.58
CA SER A 24 43.22 41.59 33.40
C SER A 24 42.14 41.89 34.44
N HIS A 25 42.53 41.80 35.71
CA HIS A 25 41.71 42.19 36.85
C HIS A 25 41.43 43.69 36.80
N THR A 26 40.30 44.08 36.22
CA THR A 26 39.68 45.37 36.47
C THR A 26 38.46 45.13 37.36
N HIS A 27 38.66 45.34 38.66
CA HIS A 27 37.58 45.54 39.61
C HIS A 27 36.82 46.82 39.21
N ASN A 28 35.79 46.69 38.37
CA ASN A 28 34.81 47.74 38.19
C ASN A 28 33.45 47.15 37.78
N CYS A 29 32.52 47.25 38.73
CA CYS A 29 31.08 47.34 38.52
C CYS A 29 30.39 46.13 37.87
N LEU A 30 30.09 45.13 38.73
CA LEU A 30 28.91 44.27 38.60
C LEU A 30 27.63 45.13 38.65
N ARG A 31 27.31 45.84 37.56
CA ARG A 31 25.91 46.14 37.26
C ARG A 31 25.34 44.84 36.73
N HIS A 32 24.65 44.09 37.58
CA HIS A 32 23.78 43.02 37.12
C HIS A 32 22.90 43.62 36.02
N PRO A 33 22.97 43.14 34.77
CA PRO A 33 22.02 43.57 33.77
C PRO A 33 20.64 43.29 34.36
N ASN A 34 19.80 44.34 34.45
CA ASN A 34 18.42 44.23 34.89
C ASN A 34 17.87 42.95 34.27
N ARG A 35 17.55 41.95 35.10
CA ARG A 35 16.91 40.71 34.63
C ARG A 35 15.67 41.17 33.90
N ILE A 36 15.74 41.18 32.56
CA ILE A 36 14.56 41.38 31.73
C ILE A 36 13.61 40.30 32.23
N PRO A 37 12.44 40.64 32.79
CA PRO A 37 11.47 39.65 33.18
C PRO A 37 11.09 38.93 31.89
N MET A 38 11.72 37.78 31.65
CA MET A 38 11.32 36.91 30.56
C MET A 38 9.92 36.47 30.94
N LYS A 39 8.91 37.03 30.25
CA LYS A 39 7.57 36.45 30.30
C LYS A 39 7.75 34.95 30.03
N PRO A 40 7.20 34.08 30.89
CA PRO A 40 7.30 32.65 30.66
C PRO A 40 6.87 32.36 29.22
N PHE A 41 7.64 31.51 28.53
CA PHE A 41 7.35 31.05 27.18
C PHE A 41 6.11 30.13 27.21
N GLU A 42 4.96 30.67 27.63
CA GLU A 42 3.69 29.95 27.81
C GLU A 42 3.17 29.35 26.49
N ASP A 43 3.64 29.85 25.34
CA ASP A 43 3.17 29.40 24.03
C ASP A 43 3.85 28.12 23.52
N PHE A 44 5.05 27.75 24.01
CA PHE A 44 5.78 26.63 23.43
C PHE A 44 5.32 25.27 23.99
N GLU A 45 5.12 25.21 25.31
CA GLU A 45 4.71 23.99 26.01
C GLU A 45 3.27 23.57 25.67
N THR A 46 2.43 24.52 25.25
CA THR A 46 1.02 24.26 24.92
C THR A 46 0.82 23.62 23.54
N ILE A 47 1.83 23.66 22.66
CA ILE A 47 1.72 23.20 21.26
C ILE A 47 2.53 21.93 21.00
N LEU A 48 3.63 21.70 21.72
CA LEU A 48 4.48 20.54 21.49
C LEU A 48 3.85 19.25 22.03
N ASN A 49 3.85 18.21 21.19
CA ASN A 49 3.44 16.86 21.56
C ASN A 49 4.62 15.89 21.35
N ILE A 50 4.78 14.92 22.24
CA ILE A 50 5.88 13.95 22.27
C ILE A 50 5.31 12.55 22.06
N PRO A 51 5.90 11.69 21.20
CA PRO A 51 5.42 10.34 21.02
C PRO A 51 5.64 9.50 22.28
N CYS A 52 4.57 8.86 22.76
CA CYS A 52 4.66 7.87 23.82
C CYS A 52 5.19 6.54 23.25
N ILE A 53 6.17 5.93 23.92
CA ILE A 53 6.76 4.67 23.48
C ILE A 53 5.77 3.50 23.56
N ASN A 54 4.83 3.53 24.52
CA ASN A 54 3.93 2.43 24.80
C ASN A 54 2.70 2.41 23.88
N CYS A 55 2.07 3.57 23.63
CA CYS A 55 0.88 3.65 22.78
C CYS A 55 1.14 4.27 21.40
N GLN A 56 2.33 4.81 21.16
CA GLN A 56 2.69 5.57 19.94
C GLN A 56 1.78 6.77 19.64
N GLU A 57 0.99 7.22 20.62
CA GLU A 57 0.22 8.47 20.54
C GLU A 57 1.13 9.67 20.82
N LEU A 58 0.82 10.80 20.19
CA LEU A 58 1.52 12.06 20.43
C LEU A 58 0.85 12.76 21.62
N VAL A 59 1.55 12.80 22.75
CA VAL A 59 1.06 13.33 24.03
C VAL A 59 1.54 14.75 24.24
N ASN A 60 0.64 15.66 24.60
CA ASN A 60 1.01 17.04 24.90
C ASN A 60 1.94 17.11 26.10
N VAL A 61 2.95 18.00 26.06
CA VAL A 61 3.94 18.14 27.15
C VAL A 61 3.27 18.37 28.50
N SER A 62 2.21 19.17 28.55
CA SER A 62 1.44 19.43 29.79
C SER A 62 0.77 18.18 30.39
N ARG A 63 0.49 17.16 29.57
CA ARG A 63 -0.25 15.95 29.96
C ARG A 63 0.64 14.72 30.11
N ILE A 64 1.97 14.87 29.98
CA ILE A 64 2.90 13.74 30.07
C ILE A 64 2.80 13.04 31.42
N ASN A 65 2.70 13.80 32.53
CA ASN A 65 2.62 13.24 33.87
C ASN A 65 1.34 12.41 34.10
N GLU A 66 0.20 12.89 33.59
CA GLU A 66 -1.07 12.15 33.68
C GLU A 66 -1.04 10.92 32.77
N HIS A 67 -0.50 11.06 31.55
CA HIS A 67 -0.44 9.98 30.59
C HIS A 67 0.50 8.85 31.04
N SER A 68 1.65 9.17 31.63
CA SER A 68 2.62 8.17 32.09
C SER A 68 2.10 7.29 33.23
N GLN A 69 1.16 7.80 34.03
CA GLN A 69 0.48 7.02 35.07
C GLN A 69 -0.50 5.99 34.50
N LEU A 70 -1.07 6.27 33.31
CA LEU A 70 -2.05 5.40 32.65
C LEU A 70 -1.40 4.45 31.65
N CYS A 71 -0.40 4.93 30.91
CA CYS A 71 0.22 4.25 29.78
C CYS A 71 1.52 3.56 30.20
N VAL A 72 1.39 2.50 31.01
CA VAL A 72 2.54 1.77 31.57
C VAL A 72 3.00 0.62 30.65
N TYR A 73 2.09 0.05 29.87
CA TYR A 73 2.35 -1.11 29.01
C TYR A 73 2.04 -0.83 27.54
N PRO A 74 2.73 -1.47 26.59
CA PRO A 74 2.41 -1.36 25.18
C PRO A 74 0.97 -1.78 24.89
N THR A 75 0.25 -0.94 24.15
CA THR A 75 -1.13 -1.26 23.74
C THR A 75 -1.10 -2.41 22.74
N SER A 76 -2.11 -3.29 22.73
CA SER A 76 -2.24 -4.38 21.74
C SER A 76 -2.07 -3.89 20.29
N LYS A 77 -2.65 -2.73 19.96
CA LYS A 77 -2.48 -2.08 18.65
C LYS A 77 -1.02 -1.85 18.27
N VAL A 78 -0.17 -1.48 19.23
CA VAL A 78 1.26 -1.23 18.99
C VAL A 78 1.99 -2.55 18.78
N LEU A 79 1.67 -3.59 19.57
CA LEU A 79 2.23 -4.93 19.38
C LEU A 79 1.86 -5.52 18.01
N ASP A 80 0.62 -5.31 17.57
CA ASP A 80 0.14 -5.74 16.25
C ASP A 80 0.82 -4.94 15.11
N LEU A 81 1.13 -3.66 15.33
CA LEU A 81 1.83 -2.82 14.36
C LEU A 81 3.32 -3.17 14.25
N GLU A 82 3.99 -3.48 15.37
CA GLU A 82 5.41 -3.85 15.40
C GLU A 82 5.69 -5.20 14.75
N SER A 83 4.74 -6.14 14.85
CA SER A 83 4.80 -7.42 14.14
C SER A 83 4.33 -7.35 12.69
N GLY A 84 3.78 -6.20 12.28
CA GLY A 84 3.11 -6.00 11.00
C GLY A 84 3.98 -5.48 9.87
N ASN A 85 3.30 -4.92 8.86
CA ASN A 85 3.93 -4.30 7.70
C ASN A 85 4.48 -2.91 8.06
N GLU A 86 5.78 -2.67 7.81
CA GLU A 86 6.42 -1.37 8.04
C GLU A 86 5.68 -0.20 7.37
N VAL A 87 5.06 -0.42 6.21
CA VAL A 87 4.27 0.60 5.52
C VAL A 87 3.07 1.03 6.36
N GLU A 88 2.39 0.08 7.01
CA GLU A 88 1.24 0.36 7.86
C GLU A 88 1.67 1.02 9.18
N GLU A 89 2.82 0.64 9.74
CA GLU A 89 3.42 1.32 10.89
C GLU A 89 3.67 2.81 10.59
N VAL A 90 4.29 3.12 9.44
CA VAL A 90 4.56 4.51 9.03
C VAL A 90 3.26 5.26 8.78
N ARG A 91 2.28 4.64 8.12
CA ARG A 91 0.95 5.25 7.89
C ARG A 91 0.23 5.55 9.20
N PHE A 92 0.31 4.65 10.17
CA PHE A 92 -0.24 4.87 11.51
C PHE A 92 0.37 6.11 12.18
N LYS A 93 1.70 6.25 12.13
CA LYS A 93 2.39 7.43 12.67
C LYS A 93 2.00 8.73 11.94
N VAL A 94 1.82 8.69 10.62
CA VAL A 94 1.32 9.84 9.83
C VAL A 94 -0.12 10.20 10.23
N ILE A 95 -0.99 9.20 10.48
CA ILE A 95 -2.36 9.44 10.99
C ILE A 95 -2.33 10.17 12.33
N ASN A 96 -1.50 9.72 13.26
CA ASN A 96 -1.39 10.35 14.59
C ASN A 96 -0.85 11.79 14.49
N LEU A 97 0.19 12.00 13.66
CA LEU A 97 0.72 13.34 13.41
C LEU A 97 -0.33 14.27 12.80
N LYS A 98 -1.08 13.79 11.80
CA LYS A 98 -2.17 14.55 11.19
C LYS A 98 -3.22 14.99 12.21
N LYS A 99 -3.68 14.08 13.08
CA LYS A 99 -4.69 14.39 14.11
C LYS A 99 -4.21 15.52 15.02
N VAL A 100 -2.96 15.43 15.49
CA VAL A 100 -2.36 16.49 16.31
C VAL A 100 -2.30 17.82 15.58
N LEU A 101 -1.91 17.81 14.30
CA LEU A 101 -1.89 19.03 13.50
C LEU A 101 -3.29 19.63 13.32
N GLU A 102 -4.33 18.80 13.16
CA GLU A 102 -5.73 19.24 13.09
C GLU A 102 -6.21 19.84 14.42
N GLU A 103 -5.85 19.22 15.55
CA GLU A 103 -6.16 19.75 16.89
C GLU A 103 -5.46 21.07 17.16
N ILE A 104 -4.21 21.21 16.73
CA ILE A 104 -3.48 22.47 16.81
C ILE A 104 -4.21 23.50 15.93
N ALA A 105 -4.45 23.22 14.64
CA ALA A 105 -5.10 24.15 13.71
C ALA A 105 -6.48 24.65 14.18
N ALA A 106 -7.19 23.88 15.02
CA ALA A 106 -8.47 24.28 15.60
C ALA A 106 -8.34 25.36 16.70
N LYS A 107 -7.14 25.62 17.24
CA LYS A 107 -6.93 26.60 18.31
C LYS A 107 -6.95 28.04 17.75
N PRO A 108 -7.65 28.98 18.40
CA PRO A 108 -7.85 30.34 17.88
C PRO A 108 -6.61 31.24 17.92
N HIS A 109 -5.57 30.90 18.68
CA HIS A 109 -4.42 31.77 18.96
C HIS A 109 -3.13 31.38 18.23
N ILE A 110 -3.24 30.76 17.05
CA ILE A 110 -2.05 30.37 16.27
C ILE A 110 -1.58 31.52 15.40
N LYS A 111 -0.26 31.77 15.40
CA LYS A 111 0.35 32.76 14.52
C LYS A 111 0.03 32.42 13.06
N PRO A 112 -0.32 33.41 12.21
CA PRO A 112 -0.70 33.15 10.82
C PRO A 112 0.31 32.31 10.02
N ASN A 113 1.61 32.54 10.23
CA ASN A 113 2.68 31.78 9.59
C ASN A 113 2.67 30.29 10.00
N ASP A 114 2.47 30.01 11.29
CA ASP A 114 2.36 28.65 11.81
C ASP A 114 1.11 27.97 11.27
N ASN A 115 -0.03 28.68 11.28
CA ASN A 115 -1.29 28.14 10.78
C ASN A 115 -1.22 27.74 9.30
N ASN A 116 -0.56 28.56 8.47
CA ASN A 116 -0.33 28.25 7.06
C ASN A 116 0.52 26.99 6.88
N CYS A 117 1.64 26.88 7.62
CA CYS A 117 2.50 25.70 7.58
C CYS A 117 1.77 24.43 8.05
N ILE A 118 1.03 24.51 9.15
CA ILE A 118 0.20 23.42 9.68
C ILE A 118 -0.82 22.98 8.64
N THR A 119 -1.52 23.93 8.00
CA THR A 119 -2.51 23.63 6.96
C THR A 119 -1.88 22.93 5.74
N ILE A 120 -0.66 23.30 5.37
CA ILE A 120 0.09 22.62 4.29
C ILE A 120 0.48 21.20 4.74
N MET A 121 1.00 21.04 5.97
CA MET A 121 1.36 19.72 6.51
C MET A 121 0.16 18.78 6.61
N ILE A 122 -1.03 19.27 6.99
CA ILE A 122 -2.27 18.47 7.01
C ILE A 122 -2.61 17.98 5.60
N ARG A 123 -2.53 18.86 4.58
CA ARG A 123 -2.76 18.49 3.18
C ARG A 123 -1.74 17.46 2.68
N HIS A 124 -0.46 17.64 2.99
CA HIS A 124 0.59 16.68 2.65
C HIS A 124 0.37 15.34 3.34
N SER A 125 0.03 15.33 4.63
CA SER A 125 -0.29 14.11 5.38
C SER A 125 -1.45 13.34 4.74
N MET A 126 -2.50 14.04 4.30
CA MET A 126 -3.60 13.43 3.56
C MET A 126 -3.15 12.79 2.24
N THR A 127 -2.29 13.47 1.48
CA THR A 127 -1.77 12.91 0.22
C THR A 127 -0.89 11.69 0.48
N VAL A 128 0.00 11.76 1.48
CA VAL A 128 0.87 10.64 1.92
C VAL A 128 0.04 9.40 2.28
N LEU A 129 -1.07 9.59 2.99
CA LEU A 129 -1.98 8.50 3.37
C LEU A 129 -2.74 7.90 2.20
N ASN A 130 -2.98 8.64 1.11
CA ASN A 130 -3.79 8.18 -0.01
C ASN A 130 -2.98 7.70 -1.21
N THR A 131 -1.68 8.00 -1.27
CA THR A 131 -0.82 7.65 -2.40
C THR A 131 0.05 6.43 -2.12
N ARG A 132 0.42 5.72 -3.19
CA ARG A 132 1.54 4.78 -3.24
C ARG A 132 2.59 5.18 -4.29
N ASN A 133 2.38 6.33 -4.95
CA ASN A 133 3.26 6.83 -5.99
C ASN A 133 4.48 7.49 -5.35
N THR A 134 5.67 6.93 -5.60
CA THR A 134 6.95 7.41 -5.08
C THR A 134 7.27 8.84 -5.54
N MET A 135 7.03 9.17 -6.81
CA MET A 135 7.23 10.52 -7.35
C MET A 135 6.40 11.57 -6.61
N ALA A 136 5.17 11.22 -6.22
CA ALA A 136 4.31 12.12 -5.45
C ALA A 136 4.84 12.33 -4.02
N LEU A 137 5.42 11.29 -3.41
CA LEU A 137 6.03 11.38 -2.09
C LEU A 137 7.34 12.19 -2.12
N GLU A 138 8.16 12.06 -3.18
CA GLU A 138 9.36 12.87 -3.38
C GLU A 138 9.03 14.35 -3.50
N HIS A 139 8.02 14.71 -4.31
CA HIS A 139 7.57 16.10 -4.41
C HIS A 139 7.06 16.66 -3.07
N ILE A 140 6.38 15.84 -2.26
CA ILE A 140 5.97 16.25 -0.91
C ILE A 140 7.20 16.48 -0.02
N LEU A 141 8.21 15.61 -0.11
CA LEU A 141 9.45 15.74 0.64
C LEU A 141 10.18 17.04 0.27
N ASP A 142 10.31 17.36 -1.03
CA ASP A 142 10.92 18.61 -1.49
C ASP A 142 10.14 19.84 -0.98
N SER A 143 8.82 19.77 -1.01
CA SER A 143 7.96 20.82 -0.46
C SER A 143 8.16 21.01 1.05
N LEU A 144 8.30 19.92 1.80
CA LEU A 144 8.56 19.95 3.25
C LEU A 144 9.97 20.49 3.55
N ASN A 145 11.00 20.06 2.81
CA ASN A 145 12.37 20.57 2.96
C ASN A 145 12.45 22.06 2.68
N THR A 146 11.80 22.51 1.61
CA THR A 146 11.69 23.95 1.30
C THR A 146 11.01 24.68 2.45
N MET A 147 9.90 24.15 2.97
CA MET A 147 9.21 24.73 4.12
C MET A 147 10.13 24.84 5.35
N ILE A 148 10.85 23.76 5.71
CA ILE A 148 11.76 23.74 6.86
C ILE A 148 12.85 24.81 6.72
N GLN A 149 13.41 24.99 5.52
CA GLN A 149 14.48 25.98 5.27
C GLN A 149 14.01 27.43 5.34
N VAL A 150 12.79 27.72 4.86
CA VAL A 150 12.29 29.10 4.74
C VAL A 150 11.38 29.52 5.91
N HIS A 151 10.98 28.59 6.76
CA HIS A 151 10.02 28.86 7.82
C HIS A 151 10.59 29.81 8.89
N LYS A 152 9.80 30.84 9.21
CA LYS A 152 10.11 31.85 10.25
C LYS A 152 9.10 31.85 11.39
N GLY A 153 8.33 30.77 11.54
CA GLY A 153 7.35 30.62 12.62
C GLY A 153 7.96 29.97 13.86
N SER A 154 7.12 29.25 14.61
CA SER A 154 7.53 28.61 15.85
C SER A 154 8.40 27.37 15.61
N LEU A 155 9.33 27.12 16.54
CA LEU A 155 10.11 25.89 16.56
C LEU A 155 9.21 24.64 16.68
N ALA A 156 8.05 24.73 17.33
CA ALA A 156 7.11 23.62 17.46
C ALA A 156 6.57 23.21 16.09
N THR A 157 6.19 24.18 15.25
CA THR A 157 5.77 23.93 13.86
C THR A 157 6.88 23.28 13.04
N MET A 158 8.13 23.73 13.19
CA MET A 158 9.28 23.13 12.50
C MET A 158 9.48 21.67 12.89
N ILE A 159 9.40 21.34 14.18
CA ILE A 159 9.53 19.96 14.67
C ILE A 159 8.49 19.05 14.01
N TYR A 160 7.25 19.51 13.83
CA TYR A 160 6.24 18.72 13.12
C TYR A 160 6.54 18.56 11.63
N ALA A 161 7.08 19.58 10.99
CA ALA A 161 7.49 19.50 9.58
C ALA A 161 8.63 18.49 9.38
N GLU A 162 9.65 18.53 10.24
CA GLU A 162 10.76 17.57 10.25
C GLU A 162 10.28 16.14 10.50
N ARG A 163 9.36 15.96 11.47
CA ARG A 163 8.76 14.64 11.74
C ARG A 163 7.99 14.11 10.55
N LEU A 164 7.19 14.94 9.89
CA LEU A 164 6.46 14.53 8.69
C LEU A 164 7.44 14.17 7.57
N ALA A 165 8.48 14.96 7.34
CA ALA A 165 9.52 14.69 6.35
C ALA A 165 10.22 13.34 6.62
N ALA A 166 10.62 13.08 7.86
CA ALA A 166 11.23 11.80 8.25
C ALA A 166 10.29 10.60 8.01
N LEU A 167 8.99 10.75 8.29
CA LEU A 167 8.00 9.72 8.01
C LEU A 167 7.83 9.49 6.50
N VAL A 168 7.84 10.55 5.68
CA VAL A 168 7.77 10.44 4.21
C VAL A 168 9.02 9.72 3.66
N VAL A 169 10.22 10.07 4.15
CA VAL A 169 11.47 9.38 3.77
C VAL A 169 11.40 7.90 4.11
N ARG A 170 10.94 7.56 5.32
CA ARG A 170 10.78 6.16 5.73
C ARG A 170 9.78 5.42 4.85
N LEU A 171 8.64 6.04 4.54
CA LEU A 171 7.63 5.46 3.63
C LEU A 171 8.19 5.21 2.23
N LEU A 172 8.93 6.17 1.68
CA LEU A 172 9.62 6.03 0.38
C LEU A 172 10.57 4.83 0.39
N ALA A 173 11.41 4.71 1.44
CA ALA A 173 12.34 3.59 1.59
C ALA A 173 11.60 2.24 1.63
N CYS A 174 10.50 2.13 2.39
CA CYS A 174 9.69 0.92 2.45
C CYS A 174 9.04 0.58 1.10
N LEU A 175 8.57 1.56 0.34
CA LEU A 175 7.94 1.33 -0.98
C LEU A 175 8.98 0.87 -2.02
N ILE A 176 10.12 1.55 -2.11
CA ILE A 176 11.21 1.20 -3.03
C ILE A 176 11.80 -0.17 -2.68
N GLY A 177 12.01 -0.45 -1.39
CA GLY A 177 12.48 -1.74 -0.91
C GLY A 177 11.52 -2.89 -1.29
N ASN A 178 10.21 -2.66 -1.17
CA ASN A 178 9.19 -3.63 -1.57
C ASN A 178 9.13 -3.88 -3.07
N GLU A 179 9.32 -2.85 -3.90
CA GLU A 179 9.38 -3.03 -5.36
C GLU A 179 10.60 -3.86 -5.76
N ASN A 180 11.76 -3.60 -5.15
CA ASN A 180 12.99 -4.35 -5.38
C ASN A 180 12.91 -5.81 -4.89
N ALA A 181 12.16 -6.08 -3.82
CA ALA A 181 11.91 -7.44 -3.35
C ALA A 181 11.00 -8.20 -4.32
N LYS A 182 9.95 -7.55 -4.86
CA LYS A 182 9.04 -8.15 -5.84
C LYS A 182 9.73 -8.46 -7.17
N THR A 183 10.59 -7.58 -7.67
CA THR A 183 11.36 -7.85 -8.89
C THR A 183 12.29 -9.05 -8.70
N LYS A 184 12.97 -9.18 -7.56
CA LYS A 184 13.81 -10.35 -7.25
C LYS A 184 13.04 -11.65 -7.12
N VAL A 185 11.83 -11.64 -6.54
CA VAL A 185 10.98 -12.83 -6.48
C VAL A 185 10.51 -13.23 -7.87
N ASN A 186 10.16 -12.26 -8.72
CA ASN A 186 9.75 -12.53 -10.09
C ASN A 186 10.89 -13.07 -10.95
N GLU A 187 12.12 -12.59 -10.75
CA GLU A 187 13.32 -13.13 -11.39
C GLU A 187 13.60 -14.57 -10.94
N LYS A 188 13.46 -14.89 -9.65
CA LYS A 188 13.62 -16.26 -9.15
C LYS A 188 12.57 -17.20 -9.74
N ASN A 189 11.32 -16.76 -9.83
CA ASN A 189 10.24 -17.54 -10.46
C ASN A 189 10.50 -17.73 -11.97
N SER A 190 11.00 -16.71 -12.67
CA SER A 190 11.41 -16.80 -14.08
C SER A 190 12.55 -17.78 -14.31
N VAL A 191 13.53 -17.83 -13.41
CA VAL A 191 14.64 -18.80 -13.49
C VAL A 191 14.13 -20.21 -13.22
N GLN A 192 13.22 -20.38 -12.26
CA GLN A 192 12.63 -21.67 -11.94
C GLN A 192 11.77 -22.19 -13.10
N GLU A 193 10.95 -21.35 -13.74
CA GLU A 193 10.20 -21.71 -14.94
C GLU A 193 11.13 -22.11 -16.09
N LYS A 194 12.24 -21.39 -16.31
CA LYS A 194 13.23 -21.78 -17.33
C LYS A 194 13.86 -23.15 -17.05
N THR A 195 14.12 -23.48 -15.79
CA THR A 195 14.64 -24.82 -15.44
C THR A 195 13.61 -25.92 -15.67
N VAL A 196 12.34 -25.68 -15.33
CA VAL A 196 11.24 -26.63 -15.57
C VAL A 196 11.03 -26.84 -17.07
N ILE A 197 10.98 -25.77 -17.87
CA ILE A 197 10.86 -25.86 -19.33
C ILE A 197 12.01 -26.65 -19.93
N LYS A 198 13.25 -26.42 -19.50
CA LYS A 198 14.42 -27.16 -19.99
C LYS A 198 14.32 -28.65 -19.66
N SER A 199 13.90 -29.00 -18.45
CA SER A 199 13.70 -30.40 -18.05
C SER A 199 12.61 -31.09 -18.87
N LEU A 200 11.51 -30.40 -19.18
CA LEU A 200 10.44 -30.91 -20.02
C LEU A 200 10.90 -31.09 -21.47
N GLN A 201 11.71 -30.17 -22.00
CA GLN A 201 12.30 -30.32 -23.33
C GLN A 201 13.20 -31.55 -23.43
N GLU A 202 14.04 -31.78 -22.42
CA GLU A 202 14.89 -32.99 -22.34
C GLU A 202 14.04 -34.27 -22.26
N GLN A 203 12.94 -34.23 -21.50
CA GLN A 203 12.02 -35.36 -21.39
C GLN A 203 11.28 -35.64 -22.71
N VAL A 204 10.85 -34.60 -23.43
CA VAL A 204 10.22 -34.73 -24.75
C VAL A 204 11.20 -35.30 -25.78
N GLU A 205 12.44 -34.81 -25.81
CA GLU A 205 13.52 -35.36 -26.65
C GLU A 205 13.77 -36.84 -26.34
N PHE A 206 13.86 -37.20 -25.06
CA PHE A 206 14.03 -38.59 -24.63
C PHE A 206 12.91 -39.50 -25.15
N TYR A 207 11.65 -39.11 -24.97
CA TYR A 207 10.51 -39.90 -25.45
C TYR A 207 10.44 -39.95 -26.97
N LYS A 208 10.81 -38.88 -27.66
CA LYS A 208 10.89 -38.83 -29.12
C LYS A 208 11.91 -39.84 -29.66
N THR A 209 13.11 -39.89 -29.10
CA THR A 209 14.15 -40.86 -29.47
C THR A 209 13.71 -42.30 -29.15
N ARG A 210 13.08 -42.52 -27.98
CA ARG A 210 12.54 -43.85 -27.61
C ARG A 210 11.47 -44.33 -28.59
N THR A 211 10.56 -43.44 -29.01
CA THR A 211 9.49 -43.75 -29.97
C THR A 211 10.07 -44.09 -31.34
N GLN A 212 11.06 -43.33 -31.82
CA GLN A 212 11.76 -43.65 -33.09
C GLN A 212 12.44 -45.01 -33.06
N ASN A 213 13.06 -45.37 -31.93
CA ASN A 213 13.70 -46.68 -31.77
C ASN A 213 12.67 -47.81 -31.76
N LEU A 214 11.56 -47.65 -31.04
CA LEU A 214 10.45 -48.62 -31.05
C LEU A 214 9.86 -48.79 -32.44
N GLN A 215 9.68 -47.70 -33.18
CA GLN A 215 9.16 -47.73 -34.55
C GLN A 215 10.08 -48.53 -35.49
N LYS A 216 11.40 -48.40 -35.35
CA LYS A 216 12.39 -49.21 -36.10
C LYS A 216 12.31 -50.70 -35.73
N VAL A 217 12.09 -51.02 -34.46
CA VAL A 217 11.93 -52.41 -34.00
C VAL A 217 10.65 -53.02 -34.57
N VAL A 218 9.51 -52.34 -34.45
CA VAL A 218 8.21 -52.80 -34.97
C VAL A 218 8.27 -53.03 -36.49
N ALA A 219 8.87 -52.12 -37.24
CA ALA A 219 9.04 -52.26 -38.68
C ALA A 219 9.84 -53.52 -39.05
N ARG A 220 10.90 -53.85 -38.29
CA ARG A 220 11.70 -55.07 -38.48
C ARG A 220 10.91 -56.33 -38.13
N THR A 221 10.14 -56.33 -37.04
CA THR A 221 9.41 -57.51 -36.57
C THR A 221 8.24 -57.86 -37.49
N GLN A 222 7.56 -56.87 -38.07
CA GLN A 222 6.36 -57.09 -38.87
C GLN A 222 6.63 -57.15 -40.38
N ASN A 223 7.88 -56.95 -40.84
CA ASN A 223 8.22 -56.83 -42.27
C ASN A 223 7.40 -55.76 -43.01
N ILE A 224 6.95 -54.74 -42.27
CA ILE A 224 6.15 -53.63 -42.78
C ILE A 224 7.07 -52.47 -43.12
N SER A 225 6.90 -51.89 -44.32
CA SER A 225 7.63 -50.70 -44.75
C SER A 225 7.45 -49.54 -43.77
N LEU A 226 8.56 -48.94 -43.33
CA LEU A 226 8.60 -47.74 -42.46
C LEU A 226 7.74 -46.59 -42.99
N GLN A 227 7.59 -46.46 -44.31
CA GLN A 227 6.74 -45.43 -44.93
C GLN A 227 5.26 -45.64 -44.59
N SER A 228 4.77 -46.88 -44.56
CA SER A 228 3.35 -47.15 -44.27
C SER A 228 2.99 -46.85 -42.81
N ILE A 229 3.93 -47.03 -41.89
CA ILE A 229 3.75 -46.67 -40.47
C ILE A 229 3.77 -45.15 -40.30
N ASN A 230 4.68 -44.44 -41.00
CA ASN A 230 4.72 -42.97 -40.96
C ASN A 230 3.44 -42.33 -41.52
N ILE A 231 2.86 -42.88 -42.59
CA ILE A 231 1.59 -42.39 -43.16
C ILE A 231 0.45 -42.54 -42.15
N LYS A 232 0.39 -43.68 -41.42
CA LYS A 232 -0.62 -43.88 -40.37
C LYS A 232 -0.40 -42.98 -39.15
N LEU A 233 0.85 -42.73 -38.78
CA LEU A 233 1.17 -41.80 -37.68
C LEU A 233 0.84 -40.35 -38.02
N GLU A 234 1.13 -39.90 -39.24
CA GLU A 234 0.71 -38.58 -39.74
C GLU A 234 -0.82 -38.45 -39.75
N ALA A 235 -1.55 -39.50 -40.15
CA ALA A 235 -3.01 -39.51 -40.09
C ALA A 235 -3.52 -39.35 -38.65
N ILE A 236 -2.99 -40.12 -37.69
CA ILE A 236 -3.35 -40.00 -36.26
C ILE A 236 -2.96 -38.63 -35.70
N LYS A 237 -1.79 -38.11 -36.06
CA LYS A 237 -1.33 -36.79 -35.63
C LYS A 237 -2.24 -35.70 -36.17
N SER A 238 -2.69 -35.82 -37.43
CA SER A 238 -3.66 -34.90 -38.02
C SER A 238 -5.05 -35.00 -37.38
N GLU A 239 -5.47 -36.17 -36.90
CA GLU A 239 -6.69 -36.34 -36.09
C GLU A 239 -6.55 -35.70 -34.70
N ILE A 240 -5.38 -35.76 -34.08
CA ILE A 240 -5.13 -35.12 -32.77
C ILE A 240 -4.98 -33.60 -32.91
N ASP A 241 -4.30 -33.11 -33.95
CA ASP A 241 -4.17 -31.67 -34.22
C ASP A 241 -5.51 -31.04 -34.65
N SER A 242 -6.44 -31.82 -35.21
CA SER A 242 -7.82 -31.39 -35.47
C SER A 242 -8.74 -31.49 -34.24
N LEU A 243 -8.29 -32.15 -33.16
CA LEU A 243 -8.87 -32.05 -31.82
C LEU A 243 -8.30 -30.88 -31.02
N SER A 244 -7.71 -29.88 -31.69
CA SER A 244 -7.44 -28.59 -31.07
C SER A 244 -8.70 -28.10 -30.35
N PRO A 245 -8.65 -27.78 -29.04
CA PRO A 245 -9.83 -27.40 -28.29
C PRO A 245 -10.28 -26.02 -28.78
N SER A 246 -11.18 -26.02 -29.78
CA SER A 246 -12.06 -24.88 -29.96
C SER A 246 -12.74 -24.69 -28.62
N VAL A 247 -12.55 -23.49 -28.06
CA VAL A 247 -13.08 -23.05 -26.79
C VAL A 247 -14.61 -23.15 -26.84
N SER A 248 -15.13 -24.33 -26.50
CA SER A 248 -16.52 -24.58 -26.14
C SER A 248 -16.52 -24.80 -24.63
N PRO A 249 -17.06 -23.86 -23.84
CA PRO A 249 -17.11 -24.01 -22.40
C PRO A 249 -18.23 -24.97 -22.05
N GLY A 250 -17.90 -26.26 -21.90
CA GLY A 250 -18.80 -27.22 -21.27
C GLY A 250 -18.74 -28.63 -21.82
N THR A 251 -17.64 -29.34 -21.62
CA THR A 251 -17.70 -30.81 -21.41
C THR A 251 -16.46 -31.25 -20.64
N SER A 252 -16.61 -31.46 -19.34
CA SER A 252 -15.58 -32.09 -18.50
C SER A 252 -15.51 -33.57 -18.84
N ILE A 253 -14.38 -34.01 -19.39
CA ILE A 253 -14.00 -35.43 -19.35
C ILE A 253 -13.27 -35.62 -18.03
N LEU A 254 -13.97 -36.26 -17.09
CA LEU A 254 -13.40 -36.74 -15.83
C LEU A 254 -12.34 -37.79 -16.16
N LEU A 255 -11.07 -37.43 -16.01
CA LEU A 255 -10.00 -38.39 -15.83
C LEU A 255 -9.87 -38.64 -14.32
N ASP A 256 -10.23 -39.86 -13.94
CA ASP A 256 -10.06 -40.42 -12.60
C ASP A 256 -8.56 -40.65 -12.33
N GLU A 257 -7.91 -39.66 -11.71
CA GLU A 257 -6.63 -39.84 -11.02
C GLU A 257 -6.89 -40.05 -9.53
N SER A 258 -7.35 -41.25 -9.19
CA SER A 258 -7.31 -41.75 -7.83
C SER A 258 -6.09 -42.66 -7.66
N SER A 259 -4.99 -42.11 -7.12
CA SER A 259 -4.18 -42.76 -6.08
C SER A 259 -2.93 -41.96 -5.68
N LEU A 260 -2.71 -41.91 -4.35
CA LEU A 260 -1.50 -41.55 -3.59
C LEU A 260 -1.38 -40.12 -3.04
N SER A 261 -2.07 -39.83 -1.93
CA SER A 261 -1.44 -39.70 -0.59
C SER A 261 -2.43 -39.14 0.45
N PRO A 262 -2.50 -39.68 1.69
CA PRO A 262 -3.41 -39.23 2.72
C PRO A 262 -2.78 -38.16 3.64
N GLY A 263 -3.54 -37.11 3.97
CA GLY A 263 -3.11 -36.14 4.97
C GLY A 263 -4.02 -34.93 5.15
N ILE A 264 -5.17 -35.15 5.79
CA ILE A 264 -5.82 -34.26 6.80
C ILE A 264 -5.90 -32.76 6.46
N SER A 265 -7.10 -32.25 6.18
CA SER A 265 -7.65 -31.04 6.81
C SER A 265 -9.02 -30.71 6.22
N ASP A 266 -10.02 -30.54 7.07
CA ASP A 266 -11.43 -30.16 6.82
C ASP A 266 -11.64 -28.76 6.17
N ASN A 267 -10.87 -28.42 5.13
CA ASN A 267 -10.87 -27.10 4.47
C ASN A 267 -11.19 -27.16 2.96
N GLU A 268 -11.66 -28.28 2.43
CA GLU A 268 -12.05 -28.37 1.01
C GLU A 268 -13.38 -27.65 0.73
N ASP A 269 -14.35 -27.73 1.64
CA ASP A 269 -15.68 -27.10 1.44
C ASP A 269 -15.61 -25.56 1.42
N GLN A 270 -14.71 -24.93 2.18
CA GLN A 270 -14.57 -23.47 2.18
C GLN A 270 -13.91 -22.92 0.91
N ARG A 271 -13.06 -23.73 0.25
CA ARG A 271 -12.39 -23.30 -0.99
C ARG A 271 -13.38 -23.20 -2.14
N ASP A 272 -14.32 -24.14 -2.23
CA ASP A 272 -15.35 -24.14 -3.28
C ASP A 272 -16.31 -22.95 -3.14
N ASP A 273 -16.72 -22.61 -1.91
CA ASP A 273 -17.59 -21.46 -1.64
C ASP A 273 -16.95 -20.12 -2.00
N GLU A 274 -15.65 -19.93 -1.70
CA GLU A 274 -14.92 -18.73 -2.12
C GLU A 274 -14.77 -18.63 -3.64
N GLU A 275 -14.51 -19.74 -4.31
CA GLU A 275 -14.40 -19.79 -5.77
C GLU A 275 -15.73 -19.48 -6.45
N LEU A 276 -16.83 -20.05 -5.96
CA LEU A 276 -18.19 -19.74 -6.38
C LEU A 276 -18.53 -18.26 -6.18
N LYS A 277 -18.16 -17.68 -5.04
CA LYS A 277 -18.31 -16.23 -4.77
C LYS A 277 -17.51 -15.39 -5.75
N ARG A 278 -16.24 -15.73 -6.01
CA ARG A 278 -15.39 -15.02 -6.98
C ARG A 278 -15.96 -15.10 -8.39
N TYR A 279 -16.46 -16.27 -8.79
CA TYR A 279 -17.13 -16.47 -10.07
C TYR A 279 -18.36 -15.56 -10.23
N PHE A 280 -19.24 -15.51 -9.22
CA PHE A 280 -20.41 -14.64 -9.24
C PHE A 280 -20.04 -13.14 -9.35
N PHE A 281 -19.04 -12.70 -8.59
CA PHE A 281 -18.57 -11.31 -8.62
C PHE A 281 -17.97 -10.95 -9.98
N SER A 282 -17.18 -11.85 -10.56
CA SER A 282 -16.62 -11.70 -11.90
C SER A 282 -17.72 -11.55 -12.96
N LEU A 283 -18.78 -12.37 -12.89
CA LEU A 283 -19.96 -12.24 -13.74
C LEU A 283 -20.59 -10.86 -13.62
N CYS A 284 -20.88 -10.39 -12.40
CA CYS A 284 -21.48 -9.06 -12.18
C CYS A 284 -20.63 -7.91 -12.73
N LEU A 285 -19.30 -7.98 -12.54
CA LEU A 285 -18.37 -6.98 -13.06
C LEU A 285 -18.34 -6.97 -14.59
N SER A 286 -18.33 -8.15 -15.24
CA SER A 286 -18.36 -8.26 -16.69
C SER A 286 -19.62 -7.60 -17.30
N TYR A 287 -20.78 -7.78 -16.67
CA TYR A 287 -22.03 -7.14 -17.08
C TYR A 287 -22.01 -5.62 -16.85
N LYS A 288 -21.47 -5.16 -15.72
CA LYS A 288 -21.30 -3.73 -15.42
C LYS A 288 -20.41 -3.02 -16.44
N ILE A 289 -19.35 -3.69 -16.91
CA ILE A 289 -18.45 -3.18 -17.96
C ILE A 289 -19.19 -3.13 -19.30
N LYS A 290 -19.87 -4.21 -19.70
CA LYS A 290 -20.67 -4.25 -20.95
C LYS A 290 -21.71 -3.13 -21.01
N LEU A 291 -22.44 -2.91 -19.92
CA LEU A 291 -23.43 -1.83 -19.85
C LEU A 291 -22.79 -0.44 -19.94
N SER A 292 -21.61 -0.27 -19.34
CA SER A 292 -20.83 0.96 -19.43
C SER A 292 -20.41 1.29 -20.87
N ALA A 293 -20.04 0.27 -21.66
CA ALA A 293 -19.68 0.43 -23.07
C ALA A 293 -20.89 0.80 -23.95
N THR A 294 -22.08 0.27 -23.62
CA THR A 294 -23.33 0.54 -24.38
C THR A 294 -24.04 1.86 -24.04
N GLY A 295 -23.50 2.68 -23.13
CA GLY A 295 -24.07 3.99 -22.78
C GLY A 295 -25.39 3.95 -21.99
N ARG A 296 -25.85 2.78 -21.53
CA ARG A 296 -27.07 2.67 -20.71
C ARG A 296 -26.82 3.14 -19.28
N ILE A 297 -27.84 3.77 -18.68
CA ILE A 297 -27.80 4.28 -17.29
C ILE A 297 -27.40 3.14 -16.35
N LYS A 298 -26.38 3.38 -15.52
CA LYS A 298 -25.85 2.40 -14.57
C LYS A 298 -26.70 2.39 -13.29
N PRO A 299 -27.51 1.35 -13.02
CA PRO A 299 -28.07 1.20 -11.68
C PRO A 299 -26.91 0.91 -10.72
N ASN A 300 -26.83 1.68 -9.63
CA ASN A 300 -25.81 1.48 -8.60
C ASN A 300 -26.23 0.28 -7.74
N LEU A 301 -25.99 -0.92 -8.25
CA LEU A 301 -26.37 -2.18 -7.62
C LEU A 301 -25.27 -2.68 -6.68
N SER A 302 -25.69 -3.09 -5.47
CA SER A 302 -24.80 -3.75 -4.51
C SER A 302 -24.59 -5.21 -4.90
N ILE A 303 -23.40 -5.55 -5.42
CA ILE A 303 -23.06 -6.91 -5.87
C ILE A 303 -23.13 -7.91 -4.71
N SER A 304 -22.73 -7.50 -3.50
CA SER A 304 -22.79 -8.35 -2.30
C SER A 304 -24.24 -8.74 -1.95
N LYS A 305 -25.20 -7.81 -2.02
CA LYS A 305 -26.61 -8.12 -1.77
C LYS A 305 -27.22 -9.03 -2.83
N LEU A 306 -26.80 -8.86 -4.09
CA LEU A 306 -27.23 -9.72 -5.20
C LEU A 306 -26.75 -11.17 -5.02
N TYR A 307 -25.53 -11.35 -4.53
CA TYR A 307 -24.98 -12.68 -4.24
C TYR A 307 -25.75 -13.37 -3.11
N HIS A 308 -25.98 -12.67 -2.00
CA HIS A 308 -26.79 -13.24 -0.91
C HIS A 308 -28.21 -13.58 -1.35
N ASP A 309 -28.88 -12.74 -2.15
CA ASP A 309 -30.23 -13.05 -2.66
C ASP A 309 -30.24 -14.27 -3.61
N ALA A 310 -29.15 -14.49 -4.36
CA ALA A 310 -29.01 -15.66 -5.21
C ALA A 310 -28.87 -16.95 -4.38
N LEU A 311 -28.14 -16.89 -3.27
CA LEU A 311 -28.02 -17.99 -2.31
C LEU A 311 -29.36 -18.25 -1.59
N ASP A 312 -30.03 -17.20 -1.12
CA ASP A 312 -31.33 -17.30 -0.43
C ASP A 312 -32.41 -17.92 -1.32
N LYS A 313 -32.41 -17.57 -2.61
CA LYS A 313 -33.31 -18.14 -3.62
C LYS A 313 -32.85 -19.50 -4.17
N LYS A 314 -31.71 -20.02 -3.69
CA LYS A 314 -31.09 -21.28 -4.15
C LYS A 314 -30.95 -21.36 -5.67
N ILE A 315 -30.51 -20.27 -6.29
CA ILE A 315 -30.28 -20.22 -7.74
C ILE A 315 -29.00 -20.99 -8.04
N LYS A 316 -29.07 -21.97 -8.95
CA LYS A 316 -27.90 -22.78 -9.33
C LYS A 316 -26.87 -21.94 -10.11
N PRO A 317 -25.56 -22.26 -10.02
CA PRO A 317 -24.49 -21.50 -10.67
C PRO A 317 -24.66 -21.31 -12.19
N GLU A 318 -25.28 -22.28 -12.87
CA GLU A 318 -25.50 -22.23 -14.32
C GLU A 318 -26.49 -21.11 -14.71
N ASP A 319 -27.45 -20.80 -13.84
CA ASP A 319 -28.48 -19.78 -14.06
C ASP A 319 -28.10 -18.39 -13.53
N TRP A 320 -26.96 -18.25 -12.84
CA TRP A 320 -26.48 -16.96 -12.34
C TRP A 320 -26.33 -15.92 -13.45
N LYS A 321 -25.90 -16.32 -14.65
CA LYS A 321 -25.81 -15.41 -15.81
C LYS A 321 -27.15 -14.78 -16.16
N LYS A 322 -28.23 -15.59 -16.19
CA LYS A 322 -29.59 -15.11 -16.50
C LYS A 322 -30.11 -14.21 -15.38
N TYR A 323 -29.91 -14.62 -14.13
CA TYR A 323 -30.32 -13.87 -12.95
C TYR A 323 -29.64 -12.48 -12.87
N VAL A 324 -28.32 -12.43 -13.04
CA VAL A 324 -27.54 -11.18 -13.05
C VAL A 324 -28.02 -10.30 -14.19
N ASN A 325 -28.19 -10.83 -15.41
CA ASN A 325 -28.69 -10.05 -16.54
C ASN A 325 -30.08 -9.44 -16.26
N GLN A 326 -31.00 -10.22 -15.68
CA GLN A 326 -32.33 -9.75 -15.31
C GLN A 326 -32.26 -8.59 -14.31
N GLN A 327 -31.44 -8.71 -13.27
CA GLN A 327 -31.29 -7.69 -12.23
C GLN A 327 -30.59 -6.42 -12.72
N PHE A 328 -29.67 -6.53 -13.68
CA PHE A 328 -29.06 -5.36 -14.30
C PHE A 328 -29.97 -4.67 -15.32
N CYS A 329 -30.90 -5.39 -15.97
CA CYS A 329 -31.89 -4.80 -16.88
C CYS A 329 -33.11 -4.21 -16.15
N LYS A 330 -33.58 -4.86 -15.08
CA LYS A 330 -34.71 -4.44 -14.25
C LYS A 330 -34.30 -4.58 -12.77
N PRO A 331 -33.58 -3.59 -12.22
CA PRO A 331 -33.05 -3.67 -10.86
C PRO A 331 -34.16 -3.60 -9.83
N ASP A 332 -34.23 -4.62 -8.96
CA ASP A 332 -35.11 -4.54 -7.80
C ASP A 332 -34.64 -3.42 -6.86
N GLN A 333 -35.60 -2.67 -6.32
CA GLN A 333 -35.32 -1.49 -5.50
C GLN A 333 -34.54 -1.79 -4.21
N LYS A 334 -34.57 -3.04 -3.74
CA LYS A 334 -33.77 -3.54 -2.60
C LYS A 334 -32.26 -3.54 -2.83
N PHE A 335 -31.81 -3.57 -4.10
CA PHE A 335 -30.39 -3.65 -4.45
C PHE A 335 -29.78 -2.31 -4.85
N ILE A 336 -30.60 -1.29 -5.06
CA ILE A 336 -30.13 0.05 -5.45
C ILE A 336 -29.53 0.73 -4.23
N GLU A 337 -28.21 0.92 -4.25
CA GLU A 337 -27.51 1.72 -3.25
C GLU A 337 -27.96 3.17 -3.38
N LYS A 338 -28.68 3.66 -2.36
CA LYS A 338 -29.02 5.08 -2.25
C LYS A 338 -27.71 5.86 -2.31
N LYS A 339 -27.59 6.78 -3.27
CA LYS A 339 -26.45 7.71 -3.32
C LYS A 339 -26.28 8.33 -1.93
N PRO A 340 -25.06 8.38 -1.37
CA PRO A 340 -24.84 9.03 -0.09
C PRO A 340 -25.42 10.44 -0.18
N ARG A 341 -26.39 10.76 0.70
CA ARG A 341 -26.95 12.12 0.79
C ARG A 341 -25.76 13.04 1.03
N ARG A 342 -25.38 13.81 0.01
CA ARG A 342 -24.47 14.94 0.19
C ARG A 342 -25.09 15.79 1.29
N ARG A 343 -24.38 15.98 2.41
CA ARG A 343 -24.81 16.93 3.43
C ARG A 343 -25.06 18.26 2.70
N PRO A 344 -26.24 18.88 2.84
CA PRO A 344 -26.45 20.20 2.27
C PRO A 344 -25.36 21.14 2.83
N PRO A 345 -24.82 22.08 2.04
CA PRO A 345 -23.85 23.04 2.54
C PRO A 345 -24.50 23.75 3.72
N GLY A 346 -23.92 23.57 4.90
CA GLY A 346 -24.34 24.27 6.11
C GLY A 346 -24.29 25.76 5.81
N LYS A 347 -25.44 26.42 5.89
CA LYS A 347 -25.51 27.87 5.91
C LYS A 347 -24.69 28.33 7.10
N PHE A 348 -23.51 28.91 6.85
CA PHE A 348 -22.83 29.72 7.85
C PHE A 348 -23.79 30.86 8.22
N MET A 349 -24.40 30.78 9.41
CA MET A 349 -25.05 31.92 10.00
C MET A 349 -23.94 32.89 10.43
N ASN A 350 -23.81 34.00 9.71
CA ASN A 350 -23.09 35.16 10.19
C ASN A 350 -23.88 35.74 11.37
N ILE A 351 -23.49 35.37 12.59
CA ILE A 351 -23.90 36.07 13.80
C ILE A 351 -22.97 37.28 13.90
N PHE A 352 -23.44 38.42 13.42
CA PHE A 352 -22.88 39.71 13.84
C PHE A 352 -23.49 40.00 15.22
N GLU A 353 -22.69 39.87 16.27
CA GLU A 353 -23.00 40.46 17.56
C GLU A 353 -23.04 41.98 17.36
N THR A 354 -24.23 42.54 17.61
CA THR A 354 -24.47 43.96 17.63
C THR A 354 -24.02 44.44 19.01
N ILE A 355 -22.93 45.21 19.06
CA ILE A 355 -22.53 45.93 20.27
C ILE A 355 -23.52 47.08 20.43
N THR A 356 -24.47 46.95 21.35
CA THR A 356 -25.19 48.08 21.93
C THR A 356 -24.44 48.50 23.19
N GLU A 357 -23.76 49.63 23.12
CA GLU A 357 -23.38 50.41 24.29
C GLU A 357 -24.64 51.14 24.79
N GLU A 358 -25.11 50.81 26.00
CA GLU A 358 -26.04 51.64 26.76
C GLU A 358 -25.32 52.20 28.00
N GLN A 359 -25.22 53.54 27.98
CA GLN A 359 -25.17 54.57 29.05
C GLN A 359 -24.39 54.32 30.35
#